data_AF-A0A957CX56-F1
#
_entry.id   AF-A0A957CX56-F1
#
_cell.length_a   1.000
_cell.length_b   1.000
_cell.length_c   1.000
_cell.angle_alpha   90.00
_cell.angle_beta   90.00
_cell.angle_gamma   90.00
#
_symmetry.space_group_name_H-M   'P 1'
#
loop_
_entity.id
_entity.type
_entity.pdbx_description
1 polymer ?
#
loop_
_entity_poly.entity_id
_entity_poly.type
_entity_poly.pdbx_seq_one_letter_code
_entity_poly.pdbx_strand_id
1 'polypeptide(L)'
;MEAVGDATALPAGYNLEAIGIIRRQTVDKEKAVTDMKTSIRVGSIIHLESVDSDGGEGGFLNMLGWVTDIPVITKFHDPHVRALVTTHQDKNRSIGAGSWQILSADPGKKPGDKLKSGDKIYLLNMHPGAGYLDTFEWVRNLEPFKDYPMTIGVFTSSVPNRGGGVSGSWEIYLEPNETTASDAGASAQSIHVGSTIILKNNYPGAGFLFAYGPGGEAVYKHKSEMFEEYSGAKKFVFTGQTDQHGKNGASYTWKIIPVGLIESLYRVENQWGDNENAPWHETGIFKIGSGQKGRVSELQLSRPDPQNETLTGYVKFEGDPVKYNIEAAPGERPIIYTITLNVSETEKQDEEWVLGSREFQRLESVKIEADKKDGTLRGEIQYEGERPIRIKAAPGS
;
A
#
# COMPACT_ATOMS: atom_id res chain seq x y z
N MET A 1 17.43 -65.82 -9.52
CA MET A 1 16.99 -65.02 -10.66
C MET A 1 15.47 -64.96 -10.53
N GLU A 2 14.95 -63.94 -9.86
CA GLU A 2 13.50 -63.66 -9.80
C GLU A 2 13.34 -62.15 -9.62
N ALA A 3 12.55 -61.57 -10.53
CA ALA A 3 12.54 -60.16 -10.87
C ALA A 3 11.59 -59.36 -9.99
N VAL A 4 11.98 -58.11 -9.74
CA VAL A 4 11.23 -57.07 -9.05
C VAL A 4 10.04 -56.64 -9.90
N GLY A 5 8.87 -56.62 -9.29
CA GLY A 5 7.58 -56.32 -9.89
C GLY A 5 7.29 -54.83 -10.08
N ASP A 6 6.50 -54.60 -11.12
CA ASP A 6 6.14 -53.39 -11.84
C ASP A 6 5.42 -52.29 -11.03
N ALA A 7 5.64 -51.04 -11.43
CA ALA A 7 4.95 -49.87 -10.89
C ALA A 7 3.53 -49.80 -11.44
N THR A 8 2.53 -49.83 -10.56
CA THR A 8 1.10 -49.79 -10.89
C THR A 8 0.73 -48.50 -11.64
N ALA A 9 0.28 -48.66 -12.89
CA ALA A 9 -0.38 -47.63 -13.66
C ALA A 9 -1.68 -47.16 -12.97
N LEU A 10 -1.89 -45.85 -12.90
CA LEU A 10 -3.12 -45.26 -12.37
C LEU A 10 -4.32 -45.59 -13.28
N PRO A 11 -5.53 -45.80 -12.73
CA PRO A 11 -6.73 -46.11 -13.51
C PRO A 11 -7.05 -45.02 -14.53
N ALA A 12 -7.38 -45.42 -15.76
CA ALA A 12 -7.85 -44.51 -16.79
C ALA A 12 -9.17 -43.86 -16.36
N GLY A 13 -9.17 -42.53 -16.18
CA GLY A 13 -10.35 -41.76 -15.80
C GLY A 13 -10.08 -40.58 -14.84
N TYR A 14 -8.89 -40.49 -14.24
CA TYR A 14 -8.54 -39.34 -13.41
C TYR A 14 -8.05 -38.15 -14.25
N ASN A 15 -8.79 -37.05 -14.20
CA ASN A 15 -8.40 -35.80 -14.85
C ASN A 15 -7.18 -35.20 -14.12
N LEU A 16 -6.02 -35.21 -14.78
CA LEU A 16 -4.77 -34.67 -14.25
C LEU A 16 -4.84 -33.17 -13.95
N GLU A 17 -5.72 -32.41 -14.63
CA GLU A 17 -5.95 -31.00 -14.30
C GLU A 17 -6.63 -30.82 -12.94
N ALA A 18 -7.57 -31.71 -12.58
CA ALA A 18 -8.23 -31.67 -11.28
C ALA A 18 -7.26 -31.95 -10.13
N ILE A 19 -6.30 -32.87 -10.34
CA ILE A 19 -5.23 -33.16 -9.37
C ILE A 19 -4.27 -31.96 -9.25
N GLY A 20 -3.96 -31.29 -10.36
CA GLY A 20 -3.18 -30.06 -10.38
C GLY A 20 -3.83 -28.91 -9.63
N ILE A 21 -5.15 -28.72 -9.78
CA ILE A 21 -5.95 -27.70 -9.09
C ILE A 21 -6.01 -27.98 -7.57
N ILE A 22 -6.26 -29.25 -7.18
CA ILE A 22 -6.34 -29.64 -5.76
C ILE A 22 -4.98 -29.46 -5.06
N ARG A 23 -3.86 -29.82 -5.72
CA ARG A 23 -2.53 -29.56 -5.16
C ARG A 23 -2.23 -28.07 -5.03
N ARG A 24 -2.59 -27.24 -6.02
CA ARG A 24 -2.42 -25.78 -5.97
C ARG A 24 -3.19 -25.15 -4.80
N GLN A 25 -4.47 -25.50 -4.65
CA GLN A 25 -5.30 -25.01 -3.54
C GLN A 25 -4.79 -25.46 -2.16
N THR A 26 -4.17 -26.63 -2.07
CA THR A 26 -3.60 -27.13 -0.81
C THR A 26 -2.31 -26.38 -0.46
N VAL A 27 -1.44 -26.14 -1.44
CA VAL A 27 -0.22 -25.32 -1.27
C VAL A 27 -0.56 -23.87 -0.93
N ASP A 28 -1.58 -23.29 -1.57
CA ASP A 28 -2.05 -21.93 -1.26
C ASP A 28 -2.63 -21.83 0.15
N LYS A 29 -3.33 -22.86 0.63
CA LYS A 29 -3.84 -22.92 2.01
C LYS A 29 -2.73 -23.10 3.04
N GLU A 30 -1.76 -23.97 2.80
CA GLU A 30 -0.61 -24.14 3.71
C GLU A 30 0.27 -22.89 3.74
N LYS A 31 0.50 -22.23 2.60
CA LYS A 31 1.18 -20.94 2.54
C LYS A 31 0.41 -19.87 3.30
N ALA A 32 -0.91 -19.79 3.13
CA ALA A 32 -1.76 -18.85 3.87
C ALA A 32 -1.74 -19.07 5.40
N VAL A 33 -1.73 -20.33 5.87
CA VAL A 33 -1.62 -20.65 7.31
C VAL A 33 -0.23 -20.30 7.86
N THR A 34 0.81 -20.47 7.06
CA THR A 34 2.18 -20.07 7.44
C THR A 34 2.32 -18.54 7.47
N ASP A 35 1.66 -17.84 6.54
CA ASP A 35 1.64 -16.38 6.45
C ASP A 35 0.92 -15.74 7.65
N MET A 36 -0.10 -16.37 8.25
CA MET A 36 -0.79 -15.84 9.44
C MET A 36 0.07 -15.77 10.71
N LYS A 37 1.24 -16.43 10.74
CA LYS A 37 2.22 -16.26 11.83
C LYS A 37 3.30 -15.23 11.51
N THR A 38 3.31 -14.67 10.30
CA THR A 38 4.29 -13.68 9.90
C THR A 38 4.09 -12.40 10.71
N SER A 39 5.09 -12.07 11.53
CA SER A 39 5.11 -10.81 12.27
C SER A 39 5.17 -9.64 11.31
N ILE A 40 4.29 -8.66 11.53
CA ILE A 40 4.37 -7.36 10.88
C ILE A 40 5.61 -6.62 11.39
N ARG A 41 6.30 -5.90 10.50
CA ARG A 41 7.52 -5.17 10.81
C ARG A 41 7.39 -3.71 10.42
N VAL A 42 8.24 -2.87 11.00
CA VAL A 42 8.44 -1.51 10.48
C VAL A 42 8.97 -1.62 9.05
N GLY A 43 8.32 -0.95 8.12
CA GLY A 43 8.54 -1.04 6.67
C GLY A 43 7.50 -1.88 5.93
N SER A 44 6.71 -2.70 6.64
CA SER A 44 5.68 -3.53 6.04
C SER A 44 4.57 -2.72 5.42
N ILE A 45 4.13 -3.17 4.23
CA ILE A 45 3.01 -2.60 3.51
C ILE A 45 1.79 -3.47 3.80
N ILE A 46 0.73 -2.83 4.29
CA ILE A 46 -0.51 -3.49 4.69
C ILE A 46 -1.72 -2.84 4.02
N HIS A 47 -2.79 -3.61 3.89
CA HIS A 47 -4.15 -3.10 3.80
C HIS A 47 -4.79 -3.21 5.18
N LEU A 48 -5.67 -2.26 5.49
CA LEU A 48 -6.47 -2.26 6.71
C LEU A 48 -7.92 -2.46 6.32
N GLU A 49 -8.49 -3.61 6.62
CA GLU A 49 -9.89 -3.92 6.37
C GLU A 49 -10.70 -3.61 7.64
N SER A 50 -11.72 -2.75 7.53
CA SER A 50 -12.63 -2.50 8.66
C SER A 50 -13.32 -3.82 9.04
N VAL A 51 -13.38 -4.15 10.32
CA VAL A 51 -14.15 -5.32 10.79
C VAL A 51 -15.52 -4.83 11.24
N ASP A 52 -16.57 -5.13 10.47
CA ASP A 52 -17.92 -4.74 10.84
C ASP A 52 -18.44 -5.59 11.99
N SER A 53 -19.09 -4.94 12.97
CA SER A 53 -19.69 -5.62 14.13
C SER A 53 -20.75 -6.65 13.74
N ASP A 54 -21.39 -6.44 12.60
CA ASP A 54 -22.56 -7.23 12.16
C ASP A 54 -22.17 -8.36 11.18
N GLY A 55 -20.87 -8.59 10.99
CA GLY A 55 -20.37 -9.62 10.07
C GLY A 55 -20.52 -9.29 8.58
N GLY A 56 -20.84 -8.04 8.24
CA GLY A 56 -20.81 -7.54 6.86
C GLY A 56 -19.38 -7.46 6.32
N GLU A 57 -19.25 -7.47 4.99
CA GLU A 57 -17.97 -7.18 4.33
C GLU A 57 -17.57 -5.73 4.65
N GLY A 58 -16.55 -5.57 5.49
CA GLY A 58 -16.01 -4.26 5.77
C GLY A 58 -15.14 -3.76 4.61
N GLY A 59 -15.01 -2.44 4.50
CA GLY A 59 -14.20 -1.83 3.45
C GLY A 59 -12.73 -1.64 3.86
N PHE A 60 -11.85 -1.60 2.89
CA PHE A 60 -10.43 -1.31 3.07
C PHE A 60 -10.15 0.19 3.19
N LEU A 61 -9.34 0.59 4.16
CA LEU A 61 -8.83 1.95 4.32
C LEU A 61 -8.14 2.40 3.04
N ASN A 62 -8.68 3.43 2.39
CA ASN A 62 -8.29 3.87 1.07
C ASN A 62 -8.32 5.40 1.00
N MET A 63 -7.33 6.04 0.38
CA MET A 63 -7.44 7.47 0.11
C MET A 63 -8.55 7.73 -0.93
N LEU A 64 -9.23 8.88 -0.90
CA LEU A 64 -10.28 9.26 -1.85
C LEU A 64 -10.07 10.67 -2.40
N GLY A 65 -9.52 10.78 -3.63
CA GLY A 65 -9.44 12.04 -4.37
C GLY A 65 -8.59 13.13 -3.68
N TRP A 66 -8.20 14.15 -4.43
CA TRP A 66 -7.44 15.25 -3.84
C TRP A 66 -8.39 16.23 -3.14
N VAL A 67 -7.96 16.72 -1.98
CA VAL A 67 -8.70 17.75 -1.24
C VAL A 67 -8.83 19.03 -2.06
N THR A 68 -7.88 19.32 -2.96
CA THR A 68 -7.93 20.45 -3.89
C THR A 68 -9.12 20.39 -4.85
N ASP A 69 -9.69 19.21 -5.05
CA ASP A 69 -10.76 18.98 -6.01
C ASP A 69 -12.16 19.08 -5.34
N ILE A 70 -12.21 19.34 -4.02
CA ILE A 70 -13.43 19.31 -3.22
C ILE A 70 -13.77 20.73 -2.73
N PRO A 71 -14.75 21.43 -3.34
CA PRO A 71 -14.99 22.86 -3.12
C PRO A 71 -15.30 23.26 -1.68
N VAL A 72 -15.91 22.35 -0.90
CA VAL A 72 -16.22 22.61 0.51
C VAL A 72 -14.96 22.59 1.36
N ILE A 73 -13.99 21.73 1.00
CA ILE A 73 -12.78 21.50 1.77
C ILE A 73 -11.69 22.52 1.42
N THR A 74 -11.62 22.92 0.14
CA THR A 74 -10.66 23.93 -0.34
C THR A 74 -10.76 25.28 0.36
N LYS A 75 -11.87 25.60 1.03
CA LYS A 75 -12.00 26.82 1.84
C LYS A 75 -10.97 26.92 2.97
N PHE A 76 -10.31 25.83 3.33
CA PHE A 76 -9.25 25.78 4.34
C PHE A 76 -7.95 25.29 3.71
N HIS A 77 -7.07 26.25 3.37
CA HIS A 77 -5.80 25.97 2.71
C HIS A 77 -4.72 25.61 3.72
N ASP A 78 -4.63 24.34 4.10
CA ASP A 78 -3.36 23.81 4.59
C ASP A 78 -2.65 23.09 3.41
N PRO A 79 -1.51 23.61 2.92
CA PRO A 79 -0.83 23.08 1.73
C PRO A 79 -0.27 21.66 1.94
N HIS A 80 -0.29 21.17 3.17
CA HIS A 80 0.16 19.83 3.50
C HIS A 80 -0.96 18.79 3.42
N VAL A 81 -2.24 19.17 3.47
CA VAL A 81 -3.35 18.22 3.29
C VAL A 81 -3.39 17.80 1.83
N ARG A 82 -3.51 16.50 1.58
CA ARG A 82 -3.43 15.93 0.24
C ARG A 82 -4.76 15.36 -0.20
N ALA A 83 -5.20 14.28 0.42
CA ALA A 83 -6.38 13.53 0.01
C ALA A 83 -7.26 13.16 1.19
N LEU A 84 -8.56 12.96 0.94
CA LEU A 84 -9.45 12.36 1.94
C LEU A 84 -9.11 10.89 2.15
N VAL A 85 -9.62 10.31 3.23
CA VAL A 85 -9.53 8.88 3.49
C VAL A 85 -10.92 8.33 3.75
N THR A 86 -11.25 7.22 3.09
CA THR A 86 -12.52 6.49 3.23
C THR A 86 -12.22 5.00 3.31
N THR A 87 -13.26 4.16 3.36
CA THR A 87 -13.13 2.76 3.01
C THR A 87 -13.58 2.49 1.57
N HIS A 88 -13.15 1.36 1.01
CA HIS A 88 -13.56 0.88 -0.30
C HIS A 88 -13.61 -0.65 -0.33
N GLN A 89 -14.51 -1.25 -1.12
CA GLN A 89 -14.58 -2.71 -1.29
C GLN A 89 -13.30 -3.29 -1.93
N ASP A 90 -12.71 -2.54 -2.87
CA ASP A 90 -11.41 -2.90 -3.46
C ASP A 90 -10.26 -2.40 -2.58
N LYS A 91 -9.41 -3.34 -2.15
CA LYS A 91 -8.19 -3.07 -1.37
C LYS A 91 -7.24 -2.06 -2.01
N ASN A 92 -7.29 -1.88 -3.33
CA ASN A 92 -6.43 -0.97 -4.07
C ASN A 92 -7.12 -0.46 -5.34
N ARG A 93 -8.22 0.29 -5.19
CA ARG A 93 -9.00 0.79 -6.35
C ARG A 93 -8.16 1.54 -7.39
N SER A 94 -7.07 2.15 -6.95
CA SER A 94 -5.98 2.66 -7.78
C SER A 94 -4.66 2.29 -7.14
N ILE A 95 -3.58 2.34 -7.92
CA ILE A 95 -2.26 1.88 -7.50
C ILE A 95 -1.83 2.57 -6.20
N GLY A 96 -1.69 1.77 -5.15
CA GLY A 96 -1.23 2.18 -3.83
C GLY A 96 -2.27 2.85 -2.93
N ALA A 97 -3.48 3.16 -3.44
CA ALA A 97 -4.45 3.97 -2.72
C ALA A 97 -4.98 3.37 -1.42
N GLY A 98 -5.07 2.04 -1.32
CA GLY A 98 -5.41 1.36 -0.07
C GLY A 98 -4.24 0.64 0.59
N SER A 99 -3.02 0.86 0.08
CA SER A 99 -1.81 0.24 0.61
C SER A 99 -1.09 1.24 1.51
N TRP A 100 -0.69 0.80 2.70
CA TRP A 100 -0.10 1.66 3.72
C TRP A 100 1.18 1.03 4.24
N GLN A 101 2.30 1.74 4.08
CA GLN A 101 3.56 1.37 4.71
C GLN A 101 3.57 1.82 6.17
N ILE A 102 3.92 0.89 7.05
CA ILE A 102 4.12 1.15 8.47
C ILE A 102 5.52 1.72 8.66
N LEU A 103 5.62 2.94 9.14
CA LEU A 103 6.87 3.54 9.57
C LEU A 103 6.86 3.70 11.08
N SER A 104 8.02 3.68 11.73
CA SER A 104 8.04 3.97 13.16
C SER A 104 7.95 5.47 13.41
N ALA A 105 7.14 5.85 14.39
CA ALA A 105 7.14 7.19 14.99
C ALA A 105 7.99 7.25 16.27
N ASP A 106 8.63 6.13 16.66
CA ASP A 106 9.59 6.06 17.75
C ASP A 106 11.02 6.08 17.17
N PRO A 107 11.87 7.06 17.54
CA PRO A 107 13.25 7.13 17.06
C PRO A 107 14.10 5.92 17.45
N GLY A 108 13.69 5.14 18.46
CA GLY A 108 14.39 3.93 18.89
C GLY A 108 14.19 2.71 17.98
N LYS A 109 13.21 2.75 17.08
CA LYS A 109 12.77 1.60 16.29
C LYS A 109 13.11 1.78 14.81
N LYS A 110 13.68 0.74 14.21
CA LYS A 110 14.26 0.79 12.86
C LYS A 110 13.43 -0.03 11.86
N PRO A 111 13.54 0.25 10.55
CA PRO A 111 13.00 -0.64 9.52
C PRO A 111 13.44 -2.10 9.73
N GLY A 112 12.51 -3.02 9.58
CA GLY A 112 12.69 -4.45 9.85
C GLY A 112 12.36 -4.89 11.28
N ASP A 113 12.28 -3.97 12.26
CA ASP A 113 11.91 -4.33 13.63
C ASP A 113 10.47 -4.83 13.72
N LYS A 114 10.23 -5.86 14.54
CA LYS A 114 8.88 -6.41 14.74
C LYS A 114 7.97 -5.39 15.41
N LEU A 115 6.76 -5.28 14.90
CA LEU A 115 5.69 -4.47 15.47
C LEU A 115 5.03 -5.20 16.65
N LYS A 116 4.64 -4.43 17.66
CA LYS A 116 4.01 -4.86 18.90
C LYS A 116 2.88 -3.89 19.25
N SER A 117 1.90 -4.41 20.00
CA SER A 117 0.85 -3.59 20.60
C SER A 117 1.45 -2.48 21.48
N GLY A 118 1.00 -1.25 21.33
CA GLY A 118 1.52 -0.04 21.99
C GLY A 118 2.60 0.71 21.21
N ASP A 119 3.11 0.17 20.09
CA ASP A 119 4.08 0.90 19.28
C ASP A 119 3.48 2.16 18.65
N LYS A 120 4.31 3.20 18.51
CA LYS A 120 3.97 4.41 17.76
C LYS A 120 4.41 4.28 16.31
N ILE A 121 3.49 4.50 15.39
CA ILE A 121 3.68 4.37 13.95
C ILE A 121 3.20 5.59 13.18
N TYR A 122 3.74 5.75 11.97
CA TYR A 122 3.10 6.49 10.89
C TYR A 122 2.58 5.49 9.86
N LEU A 123 1.49 5.83 9.17
CA LEU A 123 0.99 5.07 8.03
C LEU A 123 1.19 5.90 6.77
N LEU A 124 2.20 5.58 5.97
CA LEU A 124 2.47 6.24 4.69
C LEU A 124 1.66 5.56 3.58
N ASN A 125 0.76 6.29 2.92
CA ASN A 125 0.01 5.78 1.79
C ASN A 125 0.94 5.58 0.58
N MET A 126 0.77 4.46 -0.12
CA MET A 126 1.64 4.11 -1.25
C MET A 126 1.19 4.73 -2.58
N HIS A 127 0.09 5.47 -2.60
CA HIS A 127 -0.26 6.25 -3.77
C HIS A 127 0.65 7.47 -3.92
N PRO A 128 1.14 7.75 -5.13
CA PRO A 128 1.97 8.92 -5.39
C PRO A 128 1.35 10.21 -4.83
N GLY A 129 2.12 10.97 -4.07
CA GLY A 129 1.74 12.28 -3.54
C GLY A 129 0.75 12.28 -2.36
N ALA A 130 0.16 11.13 -1.97
CA ALA A 130 -0.82 11.08 -0.89
C ALA A 130 -0.17 11.37 0.49
N GLY A 131 0.94 10.70 0.82
CA GLY A 131 1.66 10.91 2.07
C GLY A 131 1.05 10.17 3.27
N TYR A 132 1.13 10.74 4.46
CA TYR A 132 0.88 10.09 5.75
C TYR A 132 -0.59 10.19 6.19
N LEU A 133 -1.15 9.11 6.75
CA LEU A 133 -2.45 9.14 7.43
C LEU A 133 -2.40 10.11 8.61
N ASP A 134 -3.28 11.08 8.59
CA ASP A 134 -3.21 12.25 9.46
C ASP A 134 -4.61 12.69 9.90
N THR A 135 -4.65 13.42 11.01
CA THR A 135 -5.89 13.96 11.59
C THR A 135 -5.94 15.46 11.47
N PHE A 136 -7.14 16.04 11.31
CA PHE A 136 -7.29 17.48 11.14
C PHE A 136 -8.59 18.03 11.76
N GLU A 137 -8.46 18.82 12.83
CA GLU A 137 -9.53 19.19 13.78
C GLU A 137 -10.72 19.97 13.22
N TRP A 138 -10.52 20.74 12.16
CA TRP A 138 -11.53 21.71 11.71
C TRP A 138 -12.74 21.05 11.02
N VAL A 139 -12.67 19.76 10.71
CA VAL A 139 -13.75 19.05 10.00
C VAL A 139 -15.09 19.16 10.73
N ARG A 140 -15.11 19.24 12.06
CA ARG A 140 -16.33 19.48 12.85
C ARG A 140 -17.04 20.81 12.53
N ASN A 141 -16.34 21.76 11.93
CA ASN A 141 -16.91 23.07 11.55
C ASN A 141 -17.52 23.07 10.14
N LEU A 142 -17.29 22.01 9.36
CA LEU A 142 -17.90 21.86 8.04
C LEU A 142 -19.35 21.40 8.19
N GLU A 143 -20.26 22.07 7.47
CA GLU A 143 -21.69 21.79 7.53
C GLU A 143 -22.04 20.30 7.41
N PRO A 144 -21.46 19.53 6.46
CA PRO A 144 -21.78 18.10 6.31
C PRO A 144 -21.44 17.22 7.51
N PHE A 145 -20.61 17.71 8.44
CA PHE A 145 -20.04 16.94 9.54
C PHE A 145 -20.44 17.46 10.93
N LYS A 146 -21.18 18.58 11.02
CA LYS A 146 -21.55 19.21 12.30
C LYS A 146 -22.34 18.29 13.25
N ASP A 147 -23.19 17.43 12.69
CA ASP A 147 -24.09 16.57 13.47
C ASP A 147 -23.49 15.18 13.79
N TYR A 148 -22.26 14.92 13.37
CA TYR A 148 -21.65 13.61 13.57
C TYR A 148 -20.90 13.55 14.90
N PRO A 149 -20.93 12.40 15.61
CA PRO A 149 -20.17 12.18 16.84
C PRO A 149 -18.67 11.96 16.58
N MET A 150 -18.14 12.55 15.51
CA MET A 150 -16.73 12.50 15.18
C MET A 150 -15.98 13.53 16.01
N THR A 151 -14.76 13.20 16.41
CA THR A 151 -13.91 14.18 17.11
C THR A 151 -13.07 14.95 16.11
N ILE A 152 -12.45 14.26 15.15
CA ILE A 152 -11.53 14.84 14.17
C ILE A 152 -11.62 14.13 12.81
N GLY A 153 -11.44 14.86 11.70
CA GLY A 153 -11.40 14.30 10.35
C GLY A 153 -10.08 13.63 10.01
N VAL A 154 -10.12 12.62 9.13
CA VAL A 154 -8.93 11.84 8.72
C VAL A 154 -8.62 12.09 7.24
N PHE A 155 -7.35 12.40 6.96
CA PHE A 155 -6.83 12.75 5.65
C PHE A 155 -5.46 12.11 5.45
N THR A 156 -4.87 12.38 4.30
CA THR A 156 -3.43 12.20 4.08
C THR A 156 -2.71 13.54 4.08
N SER A 157 -1.43 13.54 4.48
CA SER A 157 -0.58 14.74 4.51
C SER A 157 0.81 14.50 3.93
N SER A 158 1.42 15.49 3.27
CA SER A 158 2.81 15.36 2.81
C SER A 158 3.87 15.33 3.92
N VAL A 159 3.49 15.64 5.16
CA VAL A 159 4.39 15.58 6.32
C VAL A 159 3.79 14.65 7.38
N PRO A 160 4.61 13.91 8.14
CA PRO A 160 4.11 12.95 9.12
C PRO A 160 3.41 13.61 10.31
N ASN A 161 3.68 14.89 10.56
CA ASN A 161 3.08 15.66 11.65
C ASN A 161 2.86 17.11 11.22
N ARG A 162 1.76 17.71 11.67
CA ARG A 162 1.42 19.12 11.44
C ARG A 162 1.16 19.87 12.73
N GLY A 163 1.13 21.21 12.64
CA GLY A 163 0.71 22.09 13.73
C GLY A 163 1.56 22.01 15.01
N GLY A 164 2.83 21.61 14.90
CA GLY A 164 3.73 21.42 16.05
C GLY A 164 3.42 20.19 16.91
N GLY A 165 2.57 19.27 16.44
CA GLY A 165 2.07 18.13 17.21
C GLY A 165 2.40 16.76 16.62
N VAL A 166 1.57 15.77 16.96
CA VAL A 166 1.71 14.35 16.63
C VAL A 166 0.53 13.85 15.77
N SER A 167 0.01 14.72 14.90
CA SER A 167 -1.27 14.54 14.19
C SER A 167 -1.33 13.29 13.31
N GLY A 168 -0.20 12.87 12.74
CA GLY A 168 -0.10 11.66 11.92
C GLY A 168 0.48 10.47 12.66
N SER A 169 0.79 10.61 13.96
CA SER A 169 1.29 9.51 14.78
C SER A 169 0.13 8.72 15.38
N TRP A 170 0.20 7.40 15.25
CA TRP A 170 -0.80 6.46 15.75
C TRP A 170 -0.14 5.46 16.69
N GLU A 171 -0.78 5.14 17.80
CA GLU A 171 -0.48 3.96 18.60
C GLU A 171 -1.32 2.79 18.10
N ILE A 172 -0.65 1.69 17.78
CA ILE A 172 -1.30 0.47 17.30
C ILE A 172 -1.46 -0.52 18.44
N TYR A 173 -2.67 -1.02 18.64
CA TYR A 173 -2.94 -2.04 19.66
C TYR A 173 -3.59 -3.26 19.02
N LEU A 174 -3.27 -4.45 19.52
CA LEU A 174 -4.12 -5.61 19.23
C LEU A 174 -5.49 -5.38 19.88
N GLU A 175 -6.55 -5.71 19.15
CA GLU A 175 -7.88 -5.75 19.75
C GLU A 175 -7.84 -6.73 20.93
N PRO A 176 -8.22 -6.30 22.16
CA PRO A 176 -8.25 -7.21 23.28
C PRO A 176 -9.30 -8.28 22.98
N ASN A 177 -8.86 -9.54 22.91
CA ASN A 177 -9.80 -10.65 23.05
C ASN A 177 -10.57 -10.39 24.35
N GLU A 178 -11.90 -10.26 24.27
CA GLU A 178 -12.78 -9.97 25.41
C GLU A 178 -12.55 -10.92 26.60
N THR A 179 -11.88 -12.05 26.39
CA THR A 179 -11.57 -13.09 27.37
C THR A 179 -10.30 -12.89 28.21
N THR A 180 -9.44 -11.89 27.96
CA THR A 180 -8.18 -11.72 28.74
C THR A 180 -7.90 -10.30 29.25
N ALA A 181 -8.94 -9.49 29.46
CA ALA A 181 -8.82 -8.14 30.00
C ALA A 181 -8.42 -8.14 31.49
N SER A 182 -7.14 -8.33 31.77
CA SER A 182 -6.52 -7.84 33.00
C SER A 182 -5.06 -7.47 32.75
N ASP A 183 -4.81 -6.16 32.69
CA ASP A 183 -3.63 -5.44 33.16
C ASP A 183 -2.23 -5.73 32.57
N ALA A 184 -1.65 -4.66 32.03
CA ALA A 184 -0.22 -4.36 31.84
C ALA A 184 0.64 -5.29 30.96
N GLY A 185 0.22 -6.53 30.69
CA GLY A 185 0.97 -7.50 29.87
C GLY A 185 0.70 -7.43 28.36
N ALA A 186 -0.33 -6.71 27.93
CA ALA A 186 -0.74 -6.66 26.52
C ALA A 186 0.18 -5.82 25.62
N SER A 187 0.99 -4.91 26.18
CA SER A 187 1.87 -3.97 25.45
C SER A 187 3.14 -4.60 24.86
N ALA A 188 3.30 -5.92 24.96
CA ALA A 188 4.45 -6.62 24.40
C ALA A 188 4.07 -7.63 23.30
N GLN A 189 2.78 -7.84 23.04
CA GLN A 189 2.33 -8.82 22.06
C GLN A 189 2.69 -8.39 20.64
N SER A 190 3.34 -9.28 19.89
CA SER A 190 3.68 -9.04 18.49
C SER A 190 2.42 -8.97 17.63
N ILE A 191 2.44 -8.06 16.66
CA ILE A 191 1.37 -7.93 15.67
C ILE A 191 1.73 -8.81 14.47
N HIS A 192 0.76 -9.57 13.99
CA HIS A 192 0.93 -10.53 12.90
C HIS A 192 -0.06 -10.23 11.75
N VAL A 193 0.25 -10.75 10.57
CA VAL A 193 -0.70 -10.85 9.47
C VAL A 193 -2.03 -11.46 9.94
N GLY A 194 -3.15 -10.84 9.57
CA GLY A 194 -4.48 -11.27 9.97
C GLY A 194 -4.92 -10.82 11.37
N SER A 195 -4.05 -10.18 12.16
CA SER A 195 -4.43 -9.61 13.45
C SER A 195 -5.49 -8.54 13.28
N THR A 196 -6.48 -8.52 14.17
CA THR A 196 -7.34 -7.35 14.34
C THR A 196 -6.68 -6.37 15.30
N ILE A 197 -6.61 -5.12 14.88
CA ILE A 197 -5.96 -4.03 15.60
C ILE A 197 -6.93 -2.88 15.80
N ILE A 198 -6.57 -1.99 16.71
CA ILE A 198 -7.17 -0.67 16.88
C ILE A 198 -6.07 0.37 16.75
N LEU A 199 -6.37 1.50 16.11
CA LEU A 199 -5.42 2.58 15.88
C LEU A 199 -5.87 3.79 16.67
N LYS A 200 -5.09 4.20 17.67
CA LYS A 200 -5.34 5.40 18.47
C LYS A 200 -4.45 6.52 17.97
N ASN A 201 -5.02 7.63 17.54
CA ASN A 201 -4.24 8.79 17.16
C ASN A 201 -3.67 9.49 18.41
N ASN A 202 -2.43 9.96 18.31
CA ASN A 202 -1.73 10.61 19.42
C ASN A 202 -2.10 12.09 19.59
N TYR A 203 -2.83 12.67 18.65
CA TYR A 203 -3.30 14.03 18.72
C TYR A 203 -4.35 14.19 19.84
N PRO A 204 -4.24 15.22 20.70
CA PRO A 204 -5.17 15.43 21.80
C PRO A 204 -6.64 15.48 21.33
N GLY A 205 -7.49 14.67 21.95
CA GLY A 205 -8.91 14.60 21.61
C GLY A 205 -9.25 13.74 20.40
N ALA A 206 -8.29 13.32 19.56
CA ALA A 206 -8.60 12.54 18.36
C ALA A 206 -9.28 11.19 18.68
N GLY A 207 -8.70 10.38 19.58
CA GLY A 207 -9.23 9.06 19.90
C GLY A 207 -8.78 8.00 18.88
N PHE A 208 -9.68 7.09 18.49
CA PHE A 208 -9.41 5.92 17.64
C PHE A 208 -9.85 6.14 16.20
N LEU A 209 -9.24 5.44 15.24
CA LEU A 209 -9.63 5.44 13.84
C LEU A 209 -10.91 4.62 13.63
N PHE A 210 -12.00 5.28 13.23
CA PHE A 210 -13.30 4.66 12.98
C PHE A 210 -13.67 4.68 11.50
N ALA A 211 -14.25 3.59 11.00
CA ALA A 211 -15.05 3.57 9.79
C ALA A 211 -16.54 3.67 10.17
N TYR A 212 -17.23 4.70 9.67
CA TYR A 212 -18.65 4.92 9.95
C TYR A 212 -19.52 4.40 8.81
N GLY A 213 -20.40 3.46 9.14
CA GLY A 213 -21.32 2.85 8.18
C GLY A 213 -22.41 3.78 7.64
N PRO A 214 -23.20 3.29 6.67
CA PRO A 214 -24.26 4.06 6.01
C PRO A 214 -25.36 4.61 6.93
N GLY A 215 -25.43 4.14 8.17
CA GLY A 215 -26.56 4.39 9.09
C GLY A 215 -26.74 5.84 9.53
N GLY A 216 -25.78 6.74 9.24
CA GLY A 216 -25.97 8.16 9.47
C GLY A 216 -26.52 8.86 8.22
N GLU A 217 -27.84 9.02 8.13
CA GLU A 217 -28.53 9.74 7.04
C GLU A 217 -27.89 11.10 6.68
N ALA A 218 -27.28 11.78 7.65
CA ALA A 218 -26.76 13.13 7.49
C ALA A 218 -25.64 13.26 6.44
N VAL A 219 -24.71 12.30 6.32
CA VAL A 219 -23.64 12.38 5.31
C VAL A 219 -24.16 12.07 3.91
N TYR A 220 -25.17 11.20 3.79
CA TYR A 220 -25.82 10.95 2.51
C TYR A 220 -26.55 12.17 1.96
N LYS A 221 -27.10 13.02 2.84
CA LYS A 221 -27.75 14.28 2.43
C LYS A 221 -26.79 15.22 1.70
N HIS A 222 -25.51 15.21 2.07
CA HIS A 222 -24.46 16.04 1.46
C HIS A 222 -23.61 15.29 0.42
N LYS A 223 -24.00 14.08 0.04
CA LYS A 223 -23.22 13.25 -0.90
C LYS A 223 -22.91 13.98 -2.20
N SER A 224 -23.91 14.59 -2.83
CA SER A 224 -23.74 15.31 -4.11
C SER A 224 -22.89 16.57 -3.99
N GLU A 225 -22.78 17.14 -2.78
CA GLU A 225 -21.96 18.33 -2.53
C GLU A 225 -20.49 17.98 -2.29
N MET A 226 -20.22 16.76 -1.81
CA MET A 226 -18.87 16.31 -1.51
C MET A 226 -18.29 15.38 -2.57
N PHE A 227 -19.13 14.63 -3.31
CA PHE A 227 -18.71 13.62 -4.27
C PHE A 227 -19.71 13.47 -5.43
N GLU A 228 -19.24 13.62 -6.66
CA GLU A 228 -20.04 13.32 -7.85
C GLU A 228 -20.36 11.81 -7.94
N GLU A 229 -19.46 10.94 -7.46
CA GLU A 229 -19.58 9.47 -7.57
C GLU A 229 -19.34 8.73 -6.24
N TYR A 230 -20.37 8.70 -5.39
CA TYR A 230 -20.36 7.86 -4.18
C TYR A 230 -21.33 6.69 -4.32
N SER A 231 -20.83 5.46 -4.48
CA SER A 231 -21.66 4.26 -4.72
C SER A 231 -22.35 3.69 -3.47
N GLY A 232 -22.26 4.35 -2.30
CA GLY A 232 -22.94 3.90 -1.07
C GLY A 232 -22.22 2.80 -0.29
N ALA A 233 -21.33 2.03 -0.93
CA ALA A 233 -20.49 1.01 -0.31
C ALA A 233 -19.24 1.56 0.42
N LYS A 234 -18.95 2.85 0.24
CA LYS A 234 -17.84 3.52 0.92
C LYS A 234 -18.28 3.86 2.35
N LYS A 235 -17.36 3.81 3.32
CA LYS A 235 -17.55 4.37 4.67
C LYS A 235 -16.61 5.55 4.84
N PHE A 236 -17.05 6.60 5.52
CA PHE A 236 -16.12 7.66 5.88
C PHE A 236 -15.27 7.21 7.05
N VAL A 237 -14.04 7.74 7.08
CA VAL A 237 -13.10 7.44 8.13
C VAL A 237 -12.85 8.70 8.96
N PHE A 238 -13.04 8.59 10.26
CA PHE A 238 -12.90 9.67 11.22
C PHE A 238 -12.15 9.17 12.44
N THR A 239 -11.88 10.08 13.39
CA THR A 239 -11.53 9.65 14.74
C THR A 239 -12.67 9.85 15.74
N GLY A 240 -12.71 9.00 16.77
CA GLY A 240 -13.76 9.01 17.79
C GLY A 240 -13.34 8.36 19.10
N GLN A 241 -14.17 8.47 20.14
CA GLN A 241 -13.97 7.79 21.43
C GLN A 241 -14.56 6.36 21.40
N THR A 242 -14.11 5.46 22.29
CA THR A 242 -14.50 4.03 22.27
C THR A 242 -15.99 3.80 22.55
N ASP A 243 -16.66 4.72 23.24
CA ASP A 243 -18.09 4.66 23.55
C ASP A 243 -18.99 4.76 22.30
N GLN A 244 -18.40 5.02 21.13
CA GLN A 244 -19.07 5.04 19.82
C GLN A 244 -19.10 3.67 19.13
N HIS A 245 -18.43 2.65 19.66
CA HIS A 245 -18.42 1.33 19.03
C HIS A 245 -19.81 0.71 18.89
N GLY A 246 -20.08 0.12 17.72
CA GLY A 246 -21.37 -0.53 17.41
C GLY A 246 -22.53 0.45 17.26
N LYS A 247 -22.37 1.73 17.63
CA LYS A 247 -23.36 2.77 17.35
C LYS A 247 -23.28 3.16 15.89
N ASN A 248 -24.42 3.19 15.20
CA ASN A 248 -24.53 3.61 13.81
C ASN A 248 -23.62 2.82 12.83
N GLY A 249 -23.32 1.55 13.14
CA GLY A 249 -22.42 0.72 12.34
C GLY A 249 -20.96 1.22 12.32
N ALA A 250 -20.55 1.96 13.36
CA ALA A 250 -19.18 2.43 13.53
C ALA A 250 -18.28 1.32 14.08
N SER A 251 -17.19 1.07 13.37
CA SER A 251 -16.14 0.14 13.80
C SER A 251 -14.81 0.85 13.90
N TYR A 252 -14.05 0.58 14.98
CA TYR A 252 -12.68 1.08 15.16
C TYR A 252 -11.63 -0.04 15.07
N THR A 253 -12.07 -1.23 14.67
CA THR A 253 -11.25 -2.44 14.59
C THR A 253 -10.91 -2.71 13.14
N TRP A 254 -9.64 -2.96 12.88
CA TRP A 254 -9.08 -3.11 11.55
C TRP A 254 -8.31 -4.41 11.46
N LYS A 255 -8.65 -5.26 10.51
CA LYS A 255 -7.89 -6.47 10.23
C LYS A 255 -6.71 -6.11 9.33
N ILE A 256 -5.51 -6.52 9.75
CA ILE A 256 -4.30 -6.37 8.95
C ILE A 256 -4.31 -7.43 7.86
N ILE A 257 -4.44 -6.98 6.62
CA ILE A 257 -4.27 -7.82 5.45
C ILE A 257 -2.92 -7.47 4.84
N PRO A 258 -1.97 -8.41 4.72
CA PRO A 258 -0.71 -8.12 4.07
C PRO A 258 -1.01 -7.73 2.63
N VAL A 259 -0.33 -6.70 2.14
CA VAL A 259 -0.28 -6.51 0.70
C VAL A 259 0.67 -7.59 0.20
N GLY A 260 0.12 -8.79 -0.03
CA GLY A 260 0.90 -10.01 -0.26
C GLY A 260 2.10 -9.71 -1.13
N LEU A 261 3.30 -10.03 -0.64
CA LEU A 261 4.63 -9.68 -1.19
C LEU A 261 4.50 -9.02 -2.56
N ILE A 262 4.28 -7.70 -2.60
CA ILE A 262 4.47 -7.02 -3.87
C ILE A 262 5.97 -6.86 -3.99
N GLU A 263 6.64 -7.96 -4.37
CA GLU A 263 8.06 -8.03 -4.71
C GLU A 263 8.44 -7.01 -5.79
N SER A 264 7.42 -6.43 -6.43
CA SER A 264 7.56 -5.36 -7.37
C SER A 264 7.31 -3.95 -6.82
N LEU A 265 6.87 -3.70 -5.57
CA LEU A 265 6.77 -2.32 -5.07
C LEU A 265 8.07 -1.85 -4.42
N TYR A 266 8.54 -0.69 -4.87
CA TYR A 266 9.76 -0.05 -4.37
C TYR A 266 9.48 1.38 -3.94
N ARG A 267 9.98 1.75 -2.75
CA ARG A 267 10.06 3.15 -2.32
C ARG A 267 11.27 3.80 -2.97
N VAL A 268 11.03 4.84 -3.75
CA VAL A 268 12.03 5.43 -4.63
C VAL A 268 12.47 6.79 -4.12
N GLU A 269 13.77 6.93 -3.96
CA GLU A 269 14.45 8.18 -3.70
C GLU A 269 15.29 8.55 -4.93
N ASN A 270 15.34 9.83 -5.27
CA ASN A 270 16.23 10.36 -6.30
C ASN A 270 17.21 11.36 -5.69
N GLN A 271 18.41 11.44 -6.25
CA GLN A 271 19.45 12.35 -5.82
C GLN A 271 19.99 13.10 -7.02
N TRP A 272 19.81 14.42 -7.00
CA TRP A 272 20.22 15.34 -8.06
C TRP A 272 21.13 16.44 -7.51
N GLY A 273 22.01 16.97 -8.36
CA GLY A 273 23.02 17.97 -7.99
C GLY A 273 24.44 17.52 -8.36
N ASP A 274 25.35 18.47 -8.48
CA ASP A 274 26.69 18.24 -9.07
C ASP A 274 27.67 17.50 -8.14
N ASN A 275 27.27 17.15 -6.91
CA ASN A 275 28.14 16.49 -5.95
C ASN A 275 27.50 15.24 -5.32
N GLU A 276 28.36 14.36 -4.81
CA GLU A 276 27.94 13.09 -4.20
C GLU A 276 27.12 13.27 -2.92
N ASN A 277 27.24 14.44 -2.27
CA ASN A 277 26.62 14.78 -0.99
C ASN A 277 25.24 15.46 -1.14
N ALA A 278 24.69 15.57 -2.35
CA ALA A 278 23.37 16.12 -2.54
C ALA A 278 22.33 15.33 -1.73
N PRO A 279 21.28 15.96 -1.19
CA PRO A 279 20.26 15.23 -0.44
C PRO A 279 19.50 14.25 -1.34
N TRP A 280 19.05 13.14 -0.74
CA TRP A 280 18.08 12.25 -1.35
C TRP A 280 16.68 12.81 -1.15
N HIS A 281 15.87 12.71 -2.19
CA HIS A 281 14.51 13.22 -2.21
C HIS A 281 13.55 12.06 -2.46
N GLU A 282 12.53 11.95 -1.62
CA GLU A 282 11.46 10.98 -1.82
C GLU A 282 10.71 11.30 -3.11
N THR A 283 10.60 10.29 -3.98
CA THR A 283 9.92 10.40 -5.27
C THR A 283 8.71 9.49 -5.38
N GLY A 284 8.35 8.75 -4.33
CA GLY A 284 7.15 7.92 -4.30
C GLY A 284 7.43 6.46 -4.59
N ILE A 285 6.41 5.75 -5.11
CA ILE A 285 6.43 4.29 -5.20
C ILE A 285 6.43 3.84 -6.65
N PHE A 286 7.37 2.97 -6.99
CA PHE A 286 7.43 2.33 -8.30
C PHE A 286 6.93 0.90 -8.18
N LYS A 287 6.32 0.40 -9.26
CA LYS A 287 6.03 -1.01 -9.45
C LYS A 287 6.98 -1.54 -10.54
N ILE A 288 7.97 -2.34 -10.15
CA ILE A 288 9.05 -2.85 -11.00
C ILE A 288 9.07 -4.38 -10.92
N GLY A 289 8.71 -5.06 -12.01
CA GLY A 289 8.58 -6.52 -12.06
C GLY A 289 7.15 -7.04 -11.83
N SER A 290 7.02 -8.36 -11.88
CA SER A 290 5.81 -9.08 -11.46
C SER A 290 6.07 -10.06 -10.33
N GLY A 291 5.05 -10.23 -9.51
CA GLY A 291 5.04 -11.28 -8.47
C GLY A 291 5.08 -12.71 -9.02
N GLN A 292 5.10 -12.94 -10.35
CA GLN A 292 5.23 -14.28 -10.92
C GLN A 292 6.68 -14.72 -11.15
N LYS A 293 7.57 -13.78 -11.52
CA LYS A 293 8.99 -14.09 -11.83
C LYS A 293 9.97 -13.69 -10.72
N GLY A 294 9.47 -13.20 -9.59
CA GLY A 294 10.29 -12.80 -8.47
C GLY A 294 10.66 -11.32 -8.49
N ARG A 295 11.57 -10.91 -7.61
CA ARG A 295 12.15 -9.55 -7.58
C ARG A 295 13.01 -9.28 -8.81
N VAL A 296 13.03 -8.03 -9.24
CA VAL A 296 13.99 -7.57 -10.26
C VAL A 296 15.37 -7.47 -9.64
N SER A 297 16.38 -8.06 -10.29
CA SER A 297 17.79 -7.94 -9.92
C SER A 297 18.54 -6.95 -10.80
N GLU A 298 18.06 -6.72 -12.02
CA GLU A 298 18.65 -5.78 -12.97
C GLU A 298 17.56 -5.28 -13.94
N LEU A 299 17.53 -3.98 -14.23
CA LEU A 299 16.64 -3.38 -15.23
C LEU A 299 17.42 -2.33 -16.01
N GLN A 300 17.36 -2.42 -17.34
CA GLN A 300 17.83 -1.39 -18.23
C GLN A 300 16.77 -1.11 -19.28
N LEU A 301 16.32 0.13 -19.37
CA LEU A 301 15.41 0.64 -20.37
C LEU A 301 15.94 1.98 -20.87
N SER A 302 15.83 2.22 -22.18
CA SER A 302 16.15 3.51 -22.78
C SER A 302 15.24 3.77 -23.96
N ARG A 303 14.88 5.04 -24.16
CA ARG A 303 14.24 5.50 -25.38
C ARG A 303 15.26 5.47 -26.53
N PRO A 304 15.01 4.73 -27.63
CA PRO A 304 15.97 4.62 -28.72
C PRO A 304 16.04 5.88 -29.60
N ASP A 305 14.95 6.63 -29.67
CA ASP A 305 14.83 7.87 -30.46
C ASP A 305 13.80 8.80 -29.80
N PRO A 306 14.00 10.14 -29.77
CA PRO A 306 13.08 11.05 -29.10
C PRO A 306 11.65 11.07 -29.66
N GLN A 307 11.40 10.61 -30.90
CA GLN A 307 10.04 10.50 -31.45
C GLN A 307 9.34 9.19 -31.06
N ASN A 308 10.07 8.20 -30.53
CA ASN A 308 9.50 6.93 -30.08
C ASN A 308 9.14 7.01 -28.60
N GLU A 309 7.87 6.86 -28.25
CA GLU A 309 7.46 6.87 -26.85
C GLU A 309 7.76 5.55 -26.11
N THR A 310 8.04 4.46 -26.84
CA THR A 310 8.34 3.14 -26.28
C THR A 310 9.80 3.03 -25.87
N LEU A 311 10.05 2.65 -24.62
CA LEU A 311 11.40 2.32 -24.16
C LEU A 311 11.70 0.85 -24.48
N THR A 312 12.95 0.55 -24.80
CA THR A 312 13.41 -0.82 -25.04
C THR A 312 14.62 -1.15 -24.17
N GLY A 313 14.79 -2.43 -23.87
CA GLY A 313 15.95 -2.90 -23.11
C GLY A 313 15.72 -4.29 -22.54
N TYR A 314 16.15 -4.53 -21.31
CA TYR A 314 16.03 -5.83 -20.67
C TYR A 314 15.76 -5.75 -19.17
N VAL A 315 15.22 -6.85 -18.64
CA VAL A 315 15.09 -7.11 -17.20
C VAL A 315 15.74 -8.45 -16.86
N LYS A 316 16.31 -8.54 -15.66
CA LYS A 316 16.73 -9.78 -15.01
C LYS A 316 16.03 -9.92 -13.67
N PHE A 317 15.55 -11.12 -13.37
CA PHE A 317 14.94 -11.43 -12.09
C PHE A 317 15.93 -12.10 -11.13
N GLU A 318 15.67 -12.03 -9.83
CA GLU A 318 16.49 -12.65 -8.81
C GLU A 318 16.46 -14.18 -8.95
N GLY A 319 17.64 -14.82 -8.92
CA GLY A 319 17.77 -16.27 -9.10
C GLY A 319 17.66 -16.76 -10.56
N ASP A 320 17.20 -15.93 -11.49
CA ASP A 320 17.11 -16.27 -12.91
C ASP A 320 18.42 -15.90 -13.64
N PRO A 321 19.11 -16.85 -14.31
CA PRO A 321 20.29 -16.53 -15.10
C PRO A 321 19.99 -15.76 -16.39
N VAL A 322 18.73 -15.73 -16.85
CA VAL A 322 18.33 -15.16 -18.15
C VAL A 322 17.99 -13.68 -18.05
N LYS A 323 18.43 -12.90 -19.05
CA LYS A 323 17.95 -11.54 -19.31
C LYS A 323 16.82 -11.61 -20.33
N TYR A 324 15.70 -10.96 -20.04
CA TYR A 324 14.55 -10.90 -20.93
C TYR A 324 14.50 -9.56 -21.61
N ASN A 325 14.38 -9.54 -22.93
CA ASN A 325 14.14 -8.30 -23.65
C ASN A 325 12.73 -7.79 -23.35
N ILE A 326 12.61 -6.49 -23.07
CA ILE A 326 11.34 -5.84 -22.77
C ILE A 326 11.12 -4.61 -23.63
N GLU A 327 9.85 -4.36 -23.91
CA GLU A 327 9.33 -3.12 -24.48
C GLU A 327 8.42 -2.48 -23.43
N ALA A 328 8.57 -1.19 -23.19
CA ALA A 328 7.77 -0.43 -22.23
C ALA A 328 6.98 0.65 -22.96
N ALA A 329 5.73 0.35 -23.30
CA ALA A 329 4.83 1.29 -23.95
C ALA A 329 4.17 2.19 -22.88
N PRO A 330 4.08 3.51 -23.10
CA PRO A 330 3.41 4.39 -22.16
C PRO A 330 1.92 4.07 -22.05
N GLY A 331 1.39 4.08 -20.84
CA GLY A 331 -0.03 4.04 -20.56
C GLY A 331 -0.70 5.42 -20.62
N GLU A 332 -1.94 5.49 -20.12
CA GLU A 332 -2.73 6.72 -20.07
C GLU A 332 -2.08 7.84 -19.23
N ARG A 333 -1.21 7.47 -18.28
CA ARG A 333 -0.46 8.42 -17.45
C ARG A 333 1.04 8.30 -17.73
N PRO A 334 1.82 9.40 -17.66
CA PRO A 334 3.26 9.38 -17.95
C PRO A 334 4.14 8.45 -17.09
N ILE A 335 3.61 7.99 -15.96
CA ILE A 335 4.29 7.11 -15.01
C ILE A 335 3.92 5.64 -15.15
N ILE A 336 2.85 5.32 -15.90
CA ILE A 336 2.36 3.96 -16.10
C ILE A 336 2.92 3.45 -17.43
N TYR A 337 3.45 2.23 -17.41
CA TYR A 337 3.98 1.56 -18.59
C TYR A 337 3.40 0.16 -18.69
N THR A 338 2.95 -0.21 -19.88
CA THR A 338 2.72 -1.61 -20.24
C THR A 338 4.05 -2.20 -20.65
N ILE A 339 4.55 -3.14 -19.86
CA ILE A 339 5.77 -3.88 -20.10
C ILE A 339 5.42 -5.17 -20.82
N THR A 340 5.92 -5.31 -22.03
CA THR A 340 5.85 -6.55 -22.80
C THR A 340 7.15 -7.31 -22.60
N LEU A 341 7.08 -8.41 -21.84
CA LEU A 341 8.17 -9.35 -21.62
C LEU A 341 8.21 -10.37 -22.75
N ASN A 342 9.31 -10.38 -23.51
CA ASN A 342 9.53 -11.36 -24.57
C ASN A 342 10.13 -12.63 -23.94
N VAL A 343 9.27 -13.57 -23.54
CA VAL A 343 9.67 -14.83 -22.89
C VAL A 343 10.27 -15.80 -23.90
N SER A 344 9.75 -15.80 -25.13
CA SER A 344 10.31 -16.51 -26.29
C SER A 344 10.01 -15.74 -27.58
N GLU A 345 10.36 -16.30 -28.74
CA GLU A 345 10.03 -15.69 -30.04
C GLU A 345 8.51 -15.57 -30.29
N THR A 346 7.72 -16.47 -29.70
CA THR A 346 6.26 -16.54 -29.91
C THR A 346 5.44 -16.20 -28.66
N GLU A 347 6.07 -16.18 -27.49
CA GLU A 347 5.39 -15.93 -26.21
C GLU A 347 5.76 -14.56 -25.66
N LYS A 348 4.72 -13.74 -25.47
CA LYS A 348 4.80 -12.43 -24.84
C LYS A 348 3.93 -12.41 -23.59
N GLN A 349 4.42 -11.75 -22.55
CA GLN A 349 3.68 -11.52 -21.32
C GLN A 349 3.59 -10.02 -21.06
N ASP A 350 2.37 -9.49 -21.01
CA ASP A 350 2.12 -8.08 -20.75
C ASP A 350 1.83 -7.83 -19.27
N GLU A 351 2.43 -6.77 -18.73
CA GLU A 351 2.28 -6.39 -17.34
C GLU A 351 2.28 -4.87 -17.19
N GLU A 352 1.47 -4.37 -16.26
CA GLU A 352 1.52 -2.94 -15.93
C GLU A 352 2.59 -2.68 -14.86
N TRP A 353 3.55 -1.82 -15.17
CA TRP A 353 4.55 -1.32 -14.24
C TRP A 353 4.36 0.19 -14.03
N VAL A 354 4.85 0.69 -12.90
CA VAL A 354 4.88 2.12 -12.59
C VAL A 354 6.33 2.53 -12.47
N LEU A 355 6.80 3.30 -13.43
CA LEU A 355 8.20 3.71 -13.57
C LEU A 355 8.27 5.23 -13.67
N GLY A 356 8.47 5.88 -12.52
CA GLY A 356 8.43 7.33 -12.41
C GLY A 356 7.33 7.81 -11.48
N SER A 357 7.32 9.10 -11.21
CA SER A 357 6.36 9.73 -10.30
C SER A 357 5.96 11.15 -10.68
N ARG A 358 6.37 11.60 -11.86
CA ARG A 358 6.13 12.95 -12.36
C ARG A 358 4.94 12.93 -13.32
N GLU A 359 3.87 13.64 -12.97
CA GLU A 359 2.60 13.59 -13.71
C GLU A 359 2.68 14.15 -15.14
N PHE A 360 3.68 14.98 -15.43
CA PHE A 360 3.83 15.68 -16.71
C PHE A 360 5.19 15.48 -17.36
N GLN A 361 5.94 14.46 -16.93
CA GLN A 361 7.28 14.22 -17.44
C GLN A 361 7.54 12.72 -17.53
N ARG A 362 7.77 12.24 -18.75
CA ARG A 362 7.99 10.82 -19.02
C ARG A 362 9.40 10.39 -18.65
N LEU A 363 9.57 9.07 -18.55
CA LEU A 363 10.86 8.43 -18.44
C LEU A 363 11.57 8.42 -19.79
N GLU A 364 12.86 8.74 -19.78
CA GLU A 364 13.76 8.64 -20.93
C GLU A 364 14.63 7.38 -20.83
N SER A 365 15.16 7.12 -19.63
CA SER A 365 15.92 5.90 -19.35
C SER A 365 15.90 5.54 -17.87
N VAL A 366 16.10 4.25 -17.59
CA VAL A 366 16.37 3.73 -16.25
C VAL A 366 17.39 2.61 -16.35
N LYS A 367 18.39 2.63 -15.48
CA LYS A 367 19.40 1.59 -15.36
C LYS A 367 19.69 1.33 -13.90
N ILE A 368 19.24 0.18 -13.39
CA ILE A 368 19.32 -0.16 -11.97
C ILE A 368 19.71 -1.62 -11.77
N GLU A 369 20.41 -1.89 -10.67
CA GLU A 369 20.82 -3.23 -10.23
C GLU A 369 20.55 -3.38 -8.73
N ALA A 370 20.16 -4.58 -8.30
CA ALA A 370 19.88 -4.89 -6.91
C ALA A 370 21.18 -5.07 -6.11
N ASP A 371 21.26 -4.40 -4.96
CA ASP A 371 22.30 -4.67 -3.98
C ASP A 371 22.12 -6.07 -3.38
N LYS A 372 23.18 -6.89 -3.42
CA LYS A 372 23.15 -8.28 -2.95
C LYS A 372 22.84 -8.43 -1.45
N LYS A 373 22.99 -7.37 -0.65
CA LYS A 373 22.80 -7.41 0.80
C LYS A 373 21.36 -7.18 1.22
N ASP A 374 20.69 -6.22 0.59
CA ASP A 374 19.37 -5.74 1.02
C ASP A 374 18.30 -5.74 -0.10
N GLY A 375 18.68 -6.08 -1.34
CA GLY A 375 17.78 -6.10 -2.49
C GLY A 375 17.36 -4.72 -2.98
N THR A 376 17.96 -3.63 -2.47
CA THR A 376 17.69 -2.28 -2.93
C THR A 376 18.21 -2.10 -4.34
N LEU A 377 17.35 -1.67 -5.26
CA LEU A 377 17.75 -1.31 -6.62
C LEU A 377 18.48 0.04 -6.60
N ARG A 378 19.64 0.13 -7.24
CA ARG A 378 20.46 1.36 -7.32
C ARG A 378 20.94 1.58 -8.73
N GLY A 379 21.05 2.85 -9.12
CA GLY A 379 21.63 3.22 -10.41
C GLY A 379 21.22 4.62 -10.83
N GLU A 380 20.80 4.75 -12.09
CA GLU A 380 20.42 6.02 -12.70
C GLU A 380 19.02 5.96 -13.30
N ILE A 381 18.34 7.10 -13.25
CA ILE A 381 17.06 7.34 -13.90
C ILE A 381 17.14 8.69 -14.62
N GLN A 382 16.52 8.80 -15.78
CA GLN A 382 16.48 10.03 -16.55
C GLN A 382 15.04 10.33 -16.96
N TYR A 383 14.58 11.53 -16.64
CA TYR A 383 13.31 12.06 -17.13
C TYR A 383 13.52 12.89 -18.38
N GLU A 384 12.47 13.04 -19.18
CA GLU A 384 12.50 13.82 -20.43
C GLU A 384 12.98 15.27 -20.19
N GLY A 385 13.95 15.71 -21.01
CA GLY A 385 14.53 17.05 -20.89
C GLY A 385 15.56 17.23 -19.76
N GLU A 386 15.89 16.16 -19.01
CA GLU A 386 16.84 16.20 -17.90
C GLU A 386 18.12 15.40 -18.17
N ARG A 387 19.14 15.66 -17.36
CA ARG A 387 20.30 14.77 -17.25
C ARG A 387 19.96 13.58 -16.36
N PRO A 388 20.65 12.43 -16.48
CA PRO A 388 20.50 11.33 -15.54
C PRO A 388 20.73 11.77 -14.09
N ILE A 389 19.91 11.26 -13.19
CA ILE A 389 20.00 11.45 -11.75
C ILE A 389 20.11 10.09 -11.05
N ARG A 390 20.68 10.06 -9.84
CA ARG A 390 20.83 8.82 -9.09
C ARG A 390 19.48 8.37 -8.55
N ILE A 391 19.23 7.07 -8.58
CA ILE A 391 18.02 6.43 -8.05
C ILE A 391 18.39 5.34 -7.03
N LYS A 392 17.56 5.24 -5.99
CA LYS A 392 17.55 4.15 -5.03
C LYS A 392 16.11 3.72 -4.82
N ALA A 393 15.81 2.44 -5.04
CA ALA A 393 14.49 1.85 -4.90
C ALA A 393 14.56 0.75 -3.84
N ALA A 394 14.09 1.03 -2.61
CA ALA A 394 14.09 0.04 -1.53
C ALA A 394 12.83 -0.83 -1.62
N PRO A 395 12.93 -2.17 -1.58
CA PRO A 395 11.76 -3.05 -1.64
C PRO A 395 10.83 -2.80 -0.45
N GLY A 396 9.52 -2.91 -0.68
CA GLY A 396 8.55 -3.03 0.42
C GLY A 396 8.86 -4.27 1.25
N SER A 397 9.13 -4.11 2.55
CA SER A 397 9.69 -5.17 3.41
C SER A 397 8.65 -6.04 4.11
#